data_AF-A0A7X3S7J3-F1
#
_entry.id   AF-A0A7X3S7J3-F1
#
_cell.length_a   1.000
_cell.length_b   1.000
_cell.length_c   1.000
_cell.angle_alpha   90.00
_cell.angle_beta   90.00
_cell.angle_gamma   90.00
#
_symmetry.space_group_name_H-M   'P 1'
#
loop_
_entity.id
_entity.type
_entity.pdbx_description
1 polymer ?
#
loop_
_entity_poly.entity_id
_entity_poly.type
_entity_poly.pdbx_seq_one_letter_code
_entity_poly.pdbx_strand_id
1 'polypeptide(L)'
;MDIYSWVKAFHVMSIIAWMAGLFYLPRLFVYHAAAEPGSDKAETFKIMERRLMSAIMRPAMGASWIFGLWVAYLGGAFTQGWFHAKLLLVVLMSAFHEYLGSCLKKFAADRNDKSERFYRMINEIPTILMAGIVILVIVRPF
;
A
#
# COMPACT_ATOMS: atom_id res chain seq x y z
N MET A 1 -27.81 -4.63 -13.83
CA MET A 1 -26.78 -4.13 -12.90
C MET A 1 -25.90 -3.15 -13.65
N ASP A 2 -25.64 -1.97 -13.09
CA ASP A 2 -24.74 -1.02 -13.75
C ASP A 2 -23.27 -1.45 -13.63
N ILE A 3 -22.50 -1.21 -14.69
CA ILE A 3 -21.07 -1.54 -14.77
C ILE A 3 -20.29 -0.77 -13.69
N TYR A 4 -20.73 0.45 -13.37
CA TYR A 4 -20.10 1.34 -12.40
C TYR A 4 -20.00 0.71 -11.00
N SER A 5 -21.05 0.04 -10.53
CA SER A 5 -21.13 -0.59 -9.22
C SER A 5 -20.19 -1.79 -9.12
N TRP A 6 -20.07 -2.59 -10.19
CA TRP A 6 -19.11 -3.69 -10.25
C TRP A 6 -17.67 -3.20 -10.26
N VAL A 7 -17.35 -2.21 -11.10
CA VAL A 7 -16.00 -1.60 -11.13
C VAL A 7 -15.66 -0.99 -9.76
N LYS A 8 -16.62 -0.33 -9.11
CA LYS A 8 -16.44 0.18 -7.74
C LYS A 8 -16.21 -0.93 -6.73
N ALA A 9 -16.95 -2.04 -6.79
CA ALA A 9 -16.73 -3.19 -5.91
C ALA A 9 -15.32 -3.77 -6.07
N PHE A 10 -14.85 -3.96 -7.31
CA PHE A 10 -13.48 -4.42 -7.58
C PHE A 10 -12.42 -3.41 -7.12
N HIS A 11 -12.68 -2.10 -7.28
CA HIS A 11 -11.79 -1.07 -6.72
C HIS A 11 -11.69 -1.18 -5.19
N VAL A 12 -12.83 -1.31 -4.49
CA VAL A 12 -12.83 -1.43 -3.02
C VAL A 12 -12.11 -2.70 -2.56
N MET A 13 -12.38 -3.85 -3.18
CA MET A 13 -11.70 -5.11 -2.85
C MET A 13 -10.18 -5.01 -3.04
N SER A 14 -9.73 -4.42 -4.15
CA SER A 14 -8.30 -4.26 -4.43
C SER A 14 -7.63 -3.27 -3.46
N ILE A 15 -8.30 -2.17 -3.08
CA ILE A 15 -7.79 -1.24 -2.08
C ILE A 15 -7.68 -1.91 -0.71
N ILE A 16 -8.67 -2.70 -0.28
CA ILE A 16 -8.61 -3.42 1.00
C ILE A 16 -7.42 -4.38 1.02
N ALA A 17 -7.25 -5.18 -0.04
CA ALA A 17 -6.12 -6.10 -0.14
C ALA A 17 -4.77 -5.37 -0.14
N TRP A 18 -4.67 -4.23 -0.84
CA TRP A 18 -3.45 -3.43 -0.87
C TRP A 18 -3.15 -2.80 0.51
N MET A 19 -4.16 -2.23 1.17
CA MET A 19 -4.03 -1.62 2.50
C MET A 19 -3.63 -2.63 3.57
N ALA A 20 -4.21 -3.84 3.53
CA ALA A 20 -3.81 -4.91 4.44
C ALA A 20 -2.31 -5.20 4.34
N GLY A 21 -1.77 -5.27 3.11
CA GLY A 21 -0.34 -5.45 2.91
C GLY A 21 0.51 -4.25 3.32
N LEU A 22 0.04 -3.02 3.07
CA LEU A 22 0.75 -1.79 3.49
C LEU A 22 0.85 -1.64 5.01
N PHE A 23 -0.13 -2.10 5.78
CA PHE A 23 -0.05 -2.14 7.24
C PHE A 23 0.78 -3.32 7.75
N TYR A 24 0.73 -4.46 7.06
CA TYR A 24 1.37 -5.67 7.56
C TYR A 24 2.87 -5.74 7.23
N LEU A 25 3.30 -5.27 6.06
CA LEU A 25 4.69 -5.39 5.62
C LEU A 25 5.68 -4.57 6.48
N PRO A 26 5.44 -3.29 6.83
CA PRO A 26 6.32 -2.57 7.74
C PRO A 26 6.39 -3.24 9.12
N ARG A 27 5.28 -3.82 9.57
CA ARG A 27 5.24 -4.58 10.83
C ARG A 27 6.13 -5.83 10.78
N LEU A 28 6.16 -6.54 9.65
CA LEU A 28 7.11 -7.63 9.44
C LEU A 28 8.55 -7.13 9.49
N PHE A 29 8.86 -5.99 8.84
CA PHE A 29 10.20 -5.39 8.90
C PHE A 29 10.65 -5.03 10.32
N VAL A 30 9.74 -4.61 11.20
CA VAL A 30 10.06 -4.41 12.63
C VAL A 30 10.59 -5.70 13.26
N TYR A 31 9.94 -6.83 13.01
CA TYR A 31 10.36 -8.11 13.59
C TYR A 31 11.57 -8.72 12.88
N HIS A 32 11.75 -8.46 11.60
CA HIS A 32 12.90 -8.90 10.82
C HIS A 32 14.16 -8.11 11.19
N ALA A 33 14.05 -6.79 11.40
CA ALA A 33 15.17 -5.97 11.88
C ALA A 33 15.68 -6.39 13.28
N ALA A 34 14.84 -7.06 14.07
CA ALA A 34 15.18 -7.63 15.37
C ALA A 34 15.82 -9.02 15.29
N ALA A 35 15.73 -9.69 14.13
CA ALA A 35 16.23 -11.05 13.95
C ALA A 35 17.70 -11.03 13.53
N GLU A 36 18.47 -12.01 13.98
CA GLU A 36 19.86 -12.18 13.54
C GLU A 36 19.90 -12.58 12.06
N PRO A 37 20.75 -11.93 11.24
CA PRO A 37 20.93 -12.30 9.84
C PRO A 37 21.33 -13.78 9.70
N GLY A 38 20.70 -14.48 8.76
CA GLY A 38 20.93 -15.90 8.52
C GLY A 38 20.26 -16.86 9.53
N SER A 39 19.56 -16.35 10.55
CA SER A 39 18.72 -17.19 11.42
C SER A 39 17.50 -17.76 10.67
N ASP A 40 16.98 -18.90 11.12
CA ASP A 40 15.76 -19.51 10.56
C ASP A 40 14.58 -18.52 10.54
N LYS A 41 14.53 -17.64 11.55
CA LYS A 41 13.51 -16.58 11.66
C LYS A 41 13.67 -15.54 10.55
N ALA A 42 14.90 -15.09 10.28
CA ALA A 42 15.17 -14.13 9.20
C ALA A 42 14.84 -14.72 7.82
N GLU A 43 15.22 -15.98 7.56
CA GLU A 43 14.89 -16.66 6.30
C GLU A 43 13.38 -16.84 6.11
N THR A 44 12.66 -17.15 7.20
CA THR A 44 11.20 -17.22 7.18
C THR A 44 10.58 -15.86 6.83
N PHE A 45 11.08 -14.77 7.41
CA PHE A 45 10.61 -13.42 7.07
C PHE A 45 10.88 -13.06 5.61
N LYS A 46 12.05 -13.37 5.05
CA LYS A 46 12.35 -13.14 3.63
C LYS A 46 11.29 -13.81 2.72
N ILE A 47 10.86 -15.02 3.05
CA ILE A 47 9.80 -15.72 2.31
C ILE A 47 8.45 -15.02 2.46
N MET A 48 8.05 -14.71 3.70
CA MET A 48 6.76 -14.06 4.00
C MET A 48 6.64 -12.69 3.33
N GLU A 49 7.64 -11.84 3.50
CA GLU A 49 7.68 -10.48 2.96
C GLU A 49 7.68 -10.50 1.43
N ARG A 50 8.45 -11.41 0.80
CA ARG A 50 8.47 -11.56 -0.66
C ARG A 50 7.10 -11.99 -1.18
N ARG A 51 6.49 -13.02 -0.57
CA ARG A 51 5.17 -13.51 -0.97
C ARG A 51 4.10 -12.42 -0.82
N LEU A 52 4.11 -11.70 0.31
CA LEU A 52 3.19 -10.60 0.55
C LEU A 52 3.33 -9.51 -0.52
N MET A 53 4.57 -9.10 -0.81
CA MET A 53 4.84 -8.07 -1.82
C MET A 53 4.42 -8.51 -3.23
N SER A 54 4.86 -9.70 -3.67
CA SER A 54 4.68 -10.13 -5.06
C SER A 54 3.31 -10.71 -5.37
N ALA A 55 2.72 -11.47 -4.44
CA ALA A 55 1.48 -12.19 -4.68
C ALA A 55 0.23 -11.39 -4.28
N ILE A 56 0.36 -10.46 -3.33
CA ILE A 56 -0.80 -9.71 -2.80
C ILE A 56 -0.66 -8.23 -3.15
N MET A 57 0.37 -7.56 -2.63
CA MET A 57 0.44 -6.10 -2.68
C MET A 57 0.55 -5.56 -4.11
N ARG A 58 1.45 -6.09 -4.93
CA ARG A 58 1.67 -5.61 -6.30
C ARG A 58 0.44 -5.80 -7.21
N PRO A 59 -0.19 -6.99 -7.28
CA PRO A 59 -1.44 -7.16 -8.00
C PRO A 59 -2.57 -6.27 -7.46
N ALA A 60 -2.70 -6.15 -6.14
CA ALA A 60 -3.74 -5.33 -5.52
C ALA A 60 -3.55 -3.83 -5.82
N MET A 61 -2.31 -3.32 -5.81
CA MET A 61 -2.00 -1.96 -6.23
C MET A 61 -2.35 -1.72 -7.70
N GLY A 62 -1.95 -2.64 -8.59
CA GLY A 62 -2.27 -2.54 -10.01
C GLY A 62 -3.78 -2.52 -10.27
N ALA A 63 -4.52 -3.44 -9.65
CA ALA A 63 -5.98 -3.48 -9.73
C ALA A 63 -6.62 -2.20 -9.16
N SER A 64 -6.10 -1.68 -8.04
CA SER A 64 -6.59 -0.44 -7.42
C SER A 64 -6.47 0.75 -8.35
N TRP A 65 -5.36 0.87 -9.08
CA TRP A 65 -5.15 1.91 -10.09
C TRP A 65 -6.09 1.75 -11.29
N ILE A 66 -6.18 0.54 -11.85
CA ILE A 66 -7.03 0.26 -13.01
C ILE A 66 -8.49 0.57 -12.68
N PHE A 67 -9.04 -0.04 -11.62
CA PHE A 67 -10.44 0.16 -11.26
C PHE A 67 -10.69 1.57 -10.71
N GLY A 68 -9.72 2.17 -10.00
CA GLY A 68 -9.87 3.53 -9.46
C GLY A 68 -10.00 4.58 -10.54
N LEU A 69 -9.15 4.53 -11.57
CA LEU A 69 -9.24 5.42 -12.73
C LEU A 69 -10.50 5.16 -13.54
N TRP A 70 -10.94 3.91 -13.64
CA TRP A 70 -12.18 3.56 -14.34
C TRP A 70 -13.43 4.09 -13.61
N VAL A 71 -13.50 3.96 -12.28
CA VAL A 71 -14.57 4.59 -11.48
C VAL A 71 -14.55 6.11 -11.65
N ALA A 72 -13.36 6.72 -11.66
CA ALA A 72 -13.22 8.17 -11.84
C ALA A 72 -13.72 8.63 -13.21
N TYR A 73 -13.44 7.86 -14.27
CA TYR A 73 -13.91 8.14 -15.62
C TYR A 73 -15.43 8.05 -15.72
N LEU A 74 -16.01 6.91 -15.30
CA LEU A 74 -17.46 6.69 -15.36
C LEU A 74 -18.24 7.65 -14.46
N GLY A 75 -17.65 8.09 -13.34
CA GLY A 75 -18.26 9.02 -12.40
C GLY A 75 -17.98 10.49 -12.65
N GLY A 76 -17.25 10.86 -13.72
CA GLY A 76 -16.91 12.25 -14.01
C GLY A 76 -16.08 12.93 -12.92
N ALA A 77 -15.19 12.21 -12.23
CA ALA A 77 -14.42 12.73 -11.11
C ALA A 77 -13.23 13.62 -11.53
N PHE A 78 -12.77 13.52 -12.78
CA PHE A 78 -11.60 14.24 -13.28
C PHE A 78 -11.76 15.76 -13.35
N THR A 79 -12.98 16.29 -13.18
CA THR A 79 -13.25 17.73 -13.10
C THR A 79 -13.38 18.22 -11.66
N GLN A 80 -13.29 17.33 -10.67
CA GLN A 80 -13.55 17.62 -9.27
C GLN A 80 -12.24 17.81 -8.51
N GLY A 81 -12.08 18.91 -7.78
CA GLY A 81 -10.82 19.23 -7.14
C GLY A 81 -10.41 18.20 -6.08
N TRP A 82 -11.35 17.71 -5.26
CA TRP A 82 -11.09 16.68 -4.26
C TRP A 82 -10.48 15.41 -4.87
N PHE A 83 -10.82 15.10 -6.13
CA PHE A 83 -10.29 13.92 -6.81
C PHE A 83 -8.80 14.07 -7.12
N HIS A 84 -8.36 15.25 -7.57
CA HIS A 84 -6.93 15.51 -7.81
C HIS A 84 -6.11 15.45 -6.52
N ALA A 85 -6.64 16.02 -5.43
CA ALA A 85 -6.02 15.91 -4.12
C ALA A 85 -5.94 14.44 -3.65
N LYS A 86 -7.02 13.66 -3.84
CA LYS A 86 -7.04 12.23 -3.52
C LYS A 86 -6.01 11.47 -4.36
N LEU A 87 -5.95 11.76 -5.66
CA LEU A 87 -5.04 11.10 -6.60
C LEU A 87 -3.59 11.35 -6.21
N LEU A 88 -3.24 12.57 -5.78
CA LEU A 88 -1.91 12.87 -5.24
C LEU A 88 -1.58 11.98 -4.04
N LEU A 89 -2.51 11.81 -3.08
CA LEU A 89 -2.28 10.92 -1.93
C LEU A 89 -2.11 9.45 -2.35
N VAL A 90 -2.85 8.99 -3.37
CA VAL A 90 -2.68 7.63 -3.92
C VAL A 90 -1.31 7.47 -4.58
N VAL A 91 -0.81 8.49 -5.28
CA VAL A 91 0.56 8.50 -5.83
C VAL A 91 1.60 8.41 -4.72
N LEU A 92 1.45 9.19 -3.64
CA LEU A 92 2.34 9.10 -2.48
C LEU A 92 2.29 7.70 -1.82
N MET A 93 1.10 7.09 -1.76
CA MET A 93 0.93 5.73 -1.25
C MET A 93 1.61 4.68 -2.14
N SER A 94 1.56 4.85 -3.47
CA SER A 94 2.33 4.03 -4.42
C SER A 94 3.84 4.23 -4.28
N ALA A 95 4.30 5.47 -4.10
CA ALA A 95 5.72 5.73 -3.83
C ALA A 95 6.18 5.04 -2.54
N PHE A 96 5.34 5.07 -1.49
CA PHE A 96 5.61 4.35 -0.25
C PHE A 96 5.63 2.83 -0.44
N HIS A 97 4.71 2.26 -1.24
CA HIS A 97 4.75 0.84 -1.62
C HIS A 97 6.11 0.47 -2.23
N GLU A 98 6.59 1.24 -3.22
CA GLU A 98 7.86 0.94 -3.89
C GLU A 98 9.07 1.13 -2.97
N TYR A 99 8.98 2.08 -2.03
CA TYR A 99 9.96 2.22 -0.96
C TYR A 99 10.03 0.97 -0.07
N LEU A 100 8.89 0.38 0.33
CA LEU A 100 8.86 -0.90 1.03
C LEU A 100 9.45 -2.03 0.18
N GLY A 101 9.21 -2.02 -1.14
CA GLY A 101 9.82 -2.96 -2.08
C GLY A 101 11.35 -2.83 -2.16
N SER A 102 11.87 -1.63 -1.94
CA SER A 102 13.30 -1.38 -1.86
C SER A 102 13.88 -1.86 -0.51
N CYS A 103 13.15 -1.67 0.60
CA CYS A 103 13.50 -2.24 1.90
C CYS A 103 13.53 -3.77 1.86
N LEU A 104 12.52 -4.40 1.24
CA LEU A 104 12.46 -5.85 1.01
C LEU A 104 13.74 -6.36 0.34
N LYS A 105 14.21 -5.69 -0.72
CA LYS A 105 15.45 -6.07 -1.42
C LYS A 105 16.68 -5.96 -0.52
N LYS A 106 16.72 -4.99 0.39
CA LYS A 106 17.81 -4.86 1.37
C LYS A 106 17.78 -5.98 2.40
N PHE A 107 16.61 -6.30 2.95
CA PHE A 107 16.42 -7.43 3.86
C PHE A 107 16.80 -8.75 3.21
N ALA A 108 16.36 -9.00 1.97
CA ALA A 108 16.71 -10.20 1.23
C ALA A 108 18.22 -10.37 0.98
N ALA A 109 18.98 -9.26 0.99
CA ALA A 109 20.43 -9.25 0.83
C ALA A 109 21.19 -9.11 2.17
N ASP A 110 20.51 -9.21 3.32
CA ASP A 110 21.09 -9.03 4.66
C ASP A 110 21.82 -7.68 4.84
N ARG A 111 21.37 -6.64 4.12
CA ARG A 111 21.93 -5.28 4.13
C ARG A 111 20.95 -4.25 4.69
N ASN A 112 20.08 -4.67 5.60
CA ASN A 112 19.20 -3.72 6.28
C ASN A 112 20.03 -2.79 7.17
N ASP A 113 19.93 -1.49 6.91
CA ASP A 113 20.63 -0.42 7.64
C ASP A 113 19.70 0.35 8.59
N LYS A 114 18.45 -0.09 8.76
CA LYS A 114 17.42 0.60 9.53
C LYS A 114 17.01 -0.18 10.77
N SER A 115 16.77 0.53 11.86
CA SER A 115 16.38 -0.06 13.14
C SER A 115 14.89 -0.41 13.18
N GLU A 116 14.49 -1.24 14.13
CA GLU A 116 13.09 -1.54 14.38
C GLU A 116 12.23 -0.28 14.64
N ARG A 117 12.81 0.72 15.34
CA ARG A 117 12.12 2.00 15.64
C ARG A 117 11.78 2.75 14.36
N PHE A 118 12.68 2.72 13.38
CA PHE A 118 12.41 3.30 12.07
C PHE A 118 11.21 2.64 11.40
N TYR A 119 11.16 1.29 11.39
CA TYR A 119 10.05 0.55 10.79
C TYR A 119 8.72 0.77 11.51
N ARG A 120 8.74 0.94 12.85
CA ARG A 120 7.54 1.34 13.61
C ARG A 120 7.03 2.71 13.20
N MET A 121 7.92 3.68 12.99
CA MET A 121 7.55 5.04 12.61
C MET A 121 6.92 5.10 11.21
N ILE A 122 7.53 4.43 10.22
CA ILE A 122 6.99 4.45 8.85
C ILE A 122 5.67 3.67 8.73
N ASN A 123 5.36 2.79 9.70
CA ASN A 123 4.09 2.05 9.73
C ASN A 123 2.87 2.98 9.89
N GLU A 124 3.06 4.21 10.36
CA GLU A 124 1.98 5.21 10.47
C GLU A 124 1.68 5.93 9.15
N ILE A 125 2.61 5.88 8.18
CA ILE A 125 2.45 6.57 6.89
C ILE A 125 1.20 6.08 6.14
N PRO A 126 0.95 4.76 5.99
CA PRO A 126 -0.30 4.27 5.39
C PRO A 126 -1.56 4.76 6.12
N THR A 127 -1.52 4.85 7.44
CA THR A 127 -2.67 5.31 8.24
C THR A 127 -3.04 6.74 7.91
N ILE A 128 -2.03 7.63 7.89
CA ILE A 128 -2.22 9.05 7.59
C ILE A 128 -2.73 9.25 6.16
N LEU A 129 -2.11 8.56 5.18
CA LEU A 129 -2.53 8.62 3.78
C LEU A 129 -3.95 8.08 3.59
N MET A 130 -4.28 6.95 4.20
CA MET A 130 -5.62 6.36 4.17
C MET A 130 -6.66 7.33 4.72
N ALA A 131 -6.40 7.95 5.89
CA ALA A 131 -7.32 8.90 6.50
C ALA A 131 -7.60 10.08 5.55
N GLY A 132 -6.57 10.68 4.96
CA GLY A 132 -6.73 11.75 3.98
C GLY A 132 -7.52 11.32 2.73
N ILE A 133 -7.22 10.15 2.18
CA ILE A 133 -7.92 9.59 1.01
C ILE A 133 -9.42 9.38 1.31
N VAL A 134 -9.74 8.81 2.48
CA VAL A 134 -11.12 8.55 2.90
C VAL A 134 -11.87 9.86 3.13
N ILE A 135 -11.28 10.83 3.82
CA ILE A 135 -11.89 12.14 4.04
C ILE A 135 -12.19 12.81 2.69
N LEU A 136 -11.24 12.82 1.75
CA LEU A 136 -11.45 13.45 0.44
C LEU A 136 -12.58 12.81 -0.37
N VAL A 137 -12.70 11.48 -0.36
CA VAL A 137 -13.74 10.80 -1.15
C VAL A 137 -15.14 10.87 -0.52
N ILE A 138 -15.22 10.97 0.81
CA ILE A 138 -16.48 11.03 1.57
C ILE A 138 -16.98 12.47 1.73
N VAL A 139 -16.12 13.37 2.21
CA VAL A 139 -16.50 14.77 2.50
C VAL A 139 -16.57 15.61 1.23
N ARG A 140 -15.70 15.34 0.24
CA ARG A 140 -15.64 16.06 -1.04
C ARG A 140 -15.67 17.59 -0.89
N PRO A 141 -14.67 18.18 -0.20
CA PRO A 141 -14.74 19.57 0.24
C PRO A 141 -14.68 20.65 -0.87
N PHE A 142 -14.31 20.30 -2.10
CA PHE A 142 -14.18 21.21 -3.24
C PHE A 142 -14.14 20.46 -4.59
#